data_AF-A0A966UQ02-F1
#
_entry.id   AF-A0A966UQ02-F1
#
_cell.length_a   1.000
_cell.length_b   1.000
_cell.length_c   1.000
_cell.angle_alpha   90.00
_cell.angle_beta   90.00
_cell.angle_gamma   90.00
#
_symmetry.space_group_name_H-M   'P 1'
#
loop_
_entity.id
_entity.type
_entity.pdbx_description
1 polymer ?
#
loop_
_entity_poly.entity_id
_entity_poly.type
_entity_poly.pdbx_seq_one_letter_code
_entity_poly.pdbx_strand_id
1 'polypeptide(L)'
;MAKSAAWQRKEGKNPEGGLNAKGRASYKKETGGTLKPPVSREQASKSDKSAARRRSFCARMEGMKRENTSAKTARDPDSRINKSLRKWDC
;
A
#
# COMPACT_ATOMS: atom_id res chain seq x y z
N MET A 1 27.94 -7.74 -5.09
CA MET A 1 26.89 -6.75 -4.77
C MET A 1 25.93 -7.37 -3.77
N ALA A 2 25.63 -6.72 -2.65
CA ALA A 2 24.63 -7.22 -1.72
C ALA A 2 23.27 -7.30 -2.42
N LYS A 3 22.55 -8.41 -2.26
CA LYS A 3 21.19 -8.55 -2.81
C LYS A 3 20.30 -7.46 -2.19
N SER A 4 19.51 -6.77 -3.00
CA SER A 4 18.52 -5.81 -2.51
C SER A 4 17.56 -6.48 -1.54
N ALA A 5 17.08 -5.73 -0.56
CA ALA A 5 16.25 -6.29 0.50
C ALA A 5 14.89 -6.77 -0.01
N ALA A 6 14.26 -7.68 0.75
CA ALA A 6 13.04 -8.36 0.34
C ALA A 6 11.89 -7.39 0.02
N TRP A 7 11.82 -6.25 0.71
CA TRP A 7 10.77 -5.23 0.49
C TRP A 7 10.86 -4.53 -0.88
N GLN A 8 12.02 -4.52 -1.52
CA GLN A 8 12.19 -4.02 -2.89
C GLN A 8 11.94 -5.11 -3.94
N ARG A 9 12.19 -6.38 -3.57
CA ARG A 9 12.04 -7.56 -4.44
C ARG A 9 10.60 -8.08 -4.51
N LYS A 10 10.34 -8.94 -5.49
CA LYS A 10 9.01 -9.55 -5.72
C LYS A 10 8.50 -10.30 -4.48
N GLU A 11 9.38 -10.98 -3.75
CA GLU A 11 9.03 -11.76 -2.55
C GLU A 11 8.43 -10.94 -1.39
N GLY A 12 8.72 -9.63 -1.30
CA GLY A 12 8.16 -8.75 -0.27
C GLY A 12 6.90 -8.00 -0.72
N LYS A 13 6.55 -8.08 -2.01
CA LYS A 13 5.35 -7.43 -2.57
C LYS A 13 4.17 -8.38 -2.46
N ASN A 14 3.01 -7.85 -2.04
CA ASN A 14 1.77 -8.60 -2.11
C ASN A 14 1.16 -8.42 -3.52
N PRO A 15 0.82 -9.52 -4.24
CA PRO A 15 0.10 -9.47 -5.52
C PRO A 15 -1.17 -8.61 -5.45
N GLU A 16 -1.89 -8.65 -4.33
CA GLU A 16 -3.12 -7.88 -4.10
C GLU A 16 -2.89 -6.39 -3.82
N GLY A 17 -1.64 -5.94 -3.59
CA GLY A 17 -1.32 -4.53 -3.32
C GLY A 17 -0.43 -4.33 -2.09
N GLY A 18 0.43 -3.31 -2.14
CA GLY A 18 1.37 -2.99 -1.05
C GLY A 18 2.43 -4.08 -0.78
N LEU A 19 2.98 -4.06 0.44
CA LEU A 19 3.94 -5.03 0.95
C LEU A 19 3.26 -6.13 1.78
N ASN A 20 3.74 -7.36 1.65
CA ASN A 20 3.36 -8.47 2.52
C ASN A 20 4.09 -8.40 3.88
N ALA A 21 3.83 -9.35 4.77
CA ALA A 21 4.45 -9.38 6.10
C ALA A 21 5.99 -9.45 6.03
N LYS A 22 6.54 -10.28 5.13
CA LYS A 22 8.00 -10.41 4.90
C LYS A 22 8.60 -9.10 4.40
N GLY A 23 7.91 -8.43 3.47
CA GLY A 23 8.31 -7.11 2.96
C GLY A 23 8.34 -6.06 4.08
N ARG A 24 7.30 -5.96 4.90
CA ARG A 24 7.29 -5.00 6.02
C ARG A 24 8.36 -5.31 7.06
N ALA A 25 8.59 -6.59 7.37
CA ALA A 25 9.66 -7.01 8.28
C ALA A 25 11.05 -6.67 7.72
N SER A 26 11.27 -6.91 6.43
CA SER A 26 12.52 -6.55 5.75
C SER A 26 12.75 -5.04 5.72
N TYR A 27 11.70 -4.25 5.48
CA TYR A 27 11.79 -2.79 5.54
C TYR A 27 12.18 -2.29 6.93
N LYS A 28 11.55 -2.86 7.99
CA LYS A 28 11.89 -2.55 9.38
C LYS A 28 13.34 -2.90 9.72
N LYS A 29 13.83 -4.07 9.24
CA LYS A 29 15.20 -4.51 9.49
C LYS A 29 16.24 -3.57 8.86
N GLU A 30 15.96 -3.06 7.67
CA GLU A 30 16.93 -2.21 6.93
C GLU A 30 16.85 -0.74 7.34
N THR A 31 15.65 -0.20 7.53
CA THR A 31 15.44 1.25 7.73
C THR A 31 15.14 1.64 9.17
N GLY A 32 14.82 0.67 10.04
CA GLY A 32 14.24 0.93 11.37
C GLY A 32 12.77 1.37 11.35
N GLY A 33 12.21 1.70 10.18
CA GLY A 33 10.84 2.18 10.04
C GLY A 33 9.78 1.09 10.23
N THR A 34 8.64 1.45 10.82
CA THR A 34 7.52 0.51 11.02
C THR A 34 6.36 0.82 10.08
N LEU A 35 6.27 0.06 8.99
CA LEU A 35 5.11 0.11 8.09
C LEU A 35 3.94 -0.68 8.66
N LYS A 36 2.78 -0.04 8.72
CA LYS A 36 1.54 -0.67 9.15
C LYS A 36 0.83 -1.37 7.98
N PRO A 37 0.04 -2.42 8.24
CA PRO A 37 -0.77 -3.04 7.20
C PRO A 37 -1.89 -2.09 6.70
N PRO A 38 -2.45 -2.36 5.51
CA PRO A 38 -3.67 -1.73 5.02
C PRO A 38 -4.82 -1.77 6.03
N VAL A 39 -5.72 -0.79 5.94
CA VAL A 39 -6.96 -0.75 6.72
C VAL A 39 -8.12 -0.93 5.76
N SER A 40 -8.82 -2.06 5.87
CA SER A 40 -10.09 -2.26 5.17
C SER A 40 -11.19 -1.38 5.76
N ARG A 41 -12.29 -1.20 5.02
CA ARG A 41 -13.49 -0.51 5.53
C ARG A 41 -14.04 -1.17 6.80
N GLU A 42 -13.99 -2.49 6.87
CA GLU A 42 -14.39 -3.24 8.06
C GLU A 42 -13.45 -2.99 9.26
N GLN A 43 -12.14 -2.85 9.04
CA GLN A 43 -11.22 -2.48 10.11
C GLN A 43 -11.38 -1.01 10.53
N ALA A 44 -11.77 -0.15 9.59
CA ALA A 44 -12.08 1.24 9.86
C ALA A 44 -13.33 1.40 10.73
N SER A 45 -14.37 0.57 10.57
CA SER A 45 -15.57 0.66 11.41
C SER A 45 -15.34 0.28 12.87
N LYS A 46 -14.26 -0.46 13.16
CA LYS A 46 -13.91 -0.90 14.52
C LYS A 46 -13.21 0.17 15.37
N SER A 47 -12.73 1.26 14.77
CA SER A 47 -12.04 2.34 15.51
C SER A 47 -11.91 3.62 14.68
N ASP A 48 -12.20 4.76 15.30
CA ASP A 48 -12.01 6.09 14.69
C ASP A 48 -10.59 6.34 14.21
N LYS A 49 -9.58 5.81 14.94
CA LYS A 49 -8.18 5.92 14.55
C LYS A 49 -7.88 5.15 13.26
N SER A 50 -8.49 3.98 13.09
CA SER A 50 -8.39 3.20 11.86
C SER A 50 -9.15 3.89 10.72
N ALA A 51 -10.33 4.44 10.99
CA ALA A 51 -11.11 5.19 10.02
C ALA A 51 -10.37 6.45 9.52
N ALA A 52 -9.79 7.24 10.43
CA ALA A 52 -8.98 8.41 10.10
C ALA A 52 -7.77 8.01 9.24
N ARG A 53 -7.04 6.95 9.63
CA ARG A 53 -5.90 6.45 8.85
C ARG A 53 -6.30 6.02 7.43
N ARG A 54 -7.42 5.32 7.29
CA ARG A 54 -7.96 4.92 5.98
C ARG A 54 -8.33 6.16 5.15
N ARG A 55 -9.06 7.12 5.73
CA ARG A 55 -9.44 8.38 5.06
C ARG A 55 -8.22 9.15 4.55
N SER A 56 -7.20 9.35 5.39
CA SER A 56 -5.95 10.00 4.97
C SER A 56 -5.24 9.25 3.85
N PHE A 57 -5.25 7.92 3.89
CA PHE A 57 -4.62 7.12 2.84
C PHE A 57 -5.36 7.26 1.50
N CYS A 58 -6.69 7.11 1.49
CA CYS A 58 -7.50 7.24 0.27
C CYS A 58 -7.29 8.61 -0.38
N ALA A 59 -7.43 9.70 0.38
CA ALA A 59 -7.28 11.05 -0.15
C ALA A 59 -5.91 11.27 -0.82
N ARG A 60 -4.82 10.81 -0.19
CA ARG A 60 -3.47 10.95 -0.74
C ARG A 60 -3.26 10.10 -2.00
N MET A 61 -3.71 8.85 -1.98
CA MET A 61 -3.43 7.91 -3.06
C MET A 61 -4.35 8.11 -4.26
N GLU A 62 -5.59 8.54 -4.05
CA GLU A 62 -6.49 8.97 -5.12
C GLU A 62 -5.98 10.24 -5.79
N GLY A 63 -5.49 11.21 -5.00
CA GLY A 63 -4.79 12.38 -5.54
C GLY A 63 -3.57 11.99 -6.38
N MET A 64 -2.72 11.09 -5.85
CA MET A 64 -1.58 10.57 -6.61
C MET A 64 -2.00 9.84 -7.89
N LYS A 65 -3.12 9.11 -7.87
CA LYS A 65 -3.68 8.46 -9.06
C LYS A 65 -4.09 9.51 -10.09
N ARG A 66 -4.72 10.59 -9.68
CA ARG A 66 -5.18 11.66 -10.57
C ARG A 66 -4.01 12.42 -11.20
N GLU A 67 -3.04 12.84 -10.40
CA GLU A 67 -1.96 13.73 -10.87
C GLU A 67 -0.79 12.97 -11.53
N ASN A 68 -0.42 11.81 -10.99
CA ASN A 68 0.86 11.16 -11.32
C ASN A 68 0.69 9.87 -12.13
N THR A 69 -0.52 9.52 -12.57
CA THR A 69 -0.73 8.33 -13.42
C THR A 69 -1.35 8.70 -14.75
N SER A 70 -0.84 8.07 -15.81
CA SER A 70 -1.42 8.22 -17.14
C SER A 70 -2.87 7.72 -17.16
N ALA A 71 -3.66 8.22 -18.11
CA ALA A 71 -5.04 7.74 -18.30
C ALA A 71 -5.13 6.21 -18.49
N LYS A 72 -4.10 5.59 -19.08
CA LYS A 72 -3.99 4.13 -19.22
C LYS A 72 -3.81 3.46 -17.86
N THR A 73 -2.82 3.89 -17.08
CA THR A 73 -2.52 3.33 -15.75
C THR A 73 -3.65 3.55 -14.74
N ALA A 74 -4.33 4.69 -14.83
CA ALA A 74 -5.47 5.02 -13.98
C ALA A 74 -6.65 4.05 -14.19
N ARG A 75 -6.85 3.58 -15.43
CA ARG A 75 -7.92 2.63 -15.80
C ARG A 75 -7.53 1.16 -15.66
N ASP A 76 -6.23 0.86 -15.61
CA ASP A 76 -5.72 -0.51 -15.45
C ASP A 76 -6.00 -1.04 -14.03
N PRO A 77 -6.92 -2.02 -13.85
CA PRO A 77 -7.26 -2.58 -12.54
C PRO A 77 -6.11 -3.35 -11.89
N ASP A 78 -5.09 -3.72 -12.67
CA ASP A 78 -3.91 -4.47 -12.22
C ASP A 78 -2.72 -3.58 -11.90
N SER A 79 -2.83 -2.27 -12.13
CA SER A 79 -1.80 -1.31 -11.75
C SER A 79 -1.60 -1.32 -10.23
N ARG A 80 -0.37 -1.05 -9.80
CA ARG A 80 -0.01 -1.12 -8.37
C ARG A 80 -0.80 -0.12 -7.52
N ILE A 81 -1.15 1.03 -8.09
CA ILE A 81 -1.94 2.04 -7.41
C ILE A 81 -3.39 1.59 -7.21
N ASN A 82 -4.02 0.99 -8.23
CA ASN A 82 -5.40 0.49 -8.14
C ASN A 82 -5.50 -0.72 -7.21
N LYS A 83 -4.53 -1.63 -7.24
CA LYS A 83 -4.40 -2.72 -6.26
C LYS A 83 -4.28 -2.19 -4.83
N SER A 84 -3.47 -1.15 -4.63
CA SER A 84 -3.31 -0.54 -3.32
C SER A 84 -4.58 0.16 -2.83
N LEU A 85 -5.27 0.92 -3.68
CA LEU A 85 -6.53 1.57 -3.34
C LEU A 85 -7.59 0.53 -2.94
N ARG A 86 -7.76 -0.51 -3.78
CA ARG A 86 -8.67 -1.63 -3.51
C ARG A 86 -8.39 -2.31 -2.18
N LYS A 87 -7.13 -2.53 -1.81
CA LYS A 87 -6.81 -3.17 -0.52
C LYS A 87 -7.14 -2.30 0.70
N TRP A 88 -7.27 -1.00 0.52
CA TRP A 88 -7.73 -0.05 1.53
C TRP A 88 -9.23 0.28 1.39
N ASP A 89 -9.93 -0.41 0.49
CA ASP A 89 -11.33 -0.16 0.10
C ASP A 89 -11.60 1.29 -0.29
N CYS A 90 -10.57 1.97 -0.81
CA CYS A 90 -10.73 3.18 -1.61
C CYS A 90 -11.11 2.69 -3.03
#